data_AF-A0A0P1I9U7-F1
#
_entry.id   AF-A0A0P1I9U7-F1
#
_cell.length_a   1.000
_cell.length_b   1.000
_cell.length_c   1.000
_cell.angle_alpha   90.00
_cell.angle_beta   90.00
_cell.angle_gamma   90.00
#
_symmetry.space_group_name_H-M   'P 1'
#
loop_
_entity.id
_entity.type
_entity.pdbx_description
1 polymer ?
#
loop_
_entity_poly.entity_id
_entity_poly.type
_entity_poly.pdbx_seq_one_letter_code
_entity_poly.pdbx_strand_id
1 'polypeptide(L)'
;MFDLGMAELLVIGIVALIVVGPKDLPVLFRRVGQFVGKAKGMAREFSSAMNQAADQAGVKDVTDTFKSATDGLNTVTNPMKAATETFKETTKTITDLNIDPDSETGKLAAQRAEDTRKIQEATAKKAQERLEADAKAAEKAAAEARALADAAQQPAADAAEKDKA
;
A
#
# COMPACT_ATOMS: atom_id res chain seq x y z
N MET A 1 -2.62 14.00 -11.48
CA MET A 1 -2.56 14.78 -10.23
C MET A 1 -1.33 14.49 -9.38
N PHE A 2 -0.29 13.85 -9.92
CA PHE A 2 1.04 13.78 -9.33
C PHE A 2 2.05 14.12 -10.43
N ASP A 3 2.32 15.42 -10.57
CA ASP A 3 3.39 15.89 -11.45
C ASP A 3 4.69 15.67 -10.70
N LEU A 4 5.31 14.50 -10.86
CA LEU A 4 6.65 14.22 -10.31
C LEU A 4 7.69 14.92 -11.20
N GLY A 5 7.67 16.25 -11.16
CA GLY A 5 8.61 17.10 -11.85
C GLY A 5 9.91 17.29 -11.09
N MET A 6 10.85 17.99 -11.74
CA MET A 6 12.11 18.39 -11.10
C MET A 6 11.88 19.30 -9.90
N ALA A 7 10.82 20.11 -9.92
CA ALA A 7 10.47 21.02 -8.82
C ALA A 7 10.02 20.24 -7.57
N GLU A 8 9.15 19.24 -7.73
CA GLU A 8 8.64 18.41 -6.64
C GLU A 8 9.75 17.56 -6.03
N LEU A 9 10.64 17.00 -6.84
CA LEU A 9 11.82 16.29 -6.33
C LEU A 9 12.73 17.20 -5.50
N LEU A 10 12.89 18.47 -5.89
CA LEU A 10 13.66 19.45 -5.14
C LEU A 10 13.00 19.76 -3.79
N VAL A 11 11.68 19.95 -3.75
CA VAL A 11 10.92 20.15 -2.51
C VAL A 11 11.07 18.96 -1.57
N ILE A 12 10.90 17.73 -2.08
CA ILE A 12 11.10 16.50 -1.30
C ILE A 12 12.54 16.42 -0.77
N GLY A 13 13.53 16.80 -1.58
CA GLY A 13 14.93 16.88 -1.17
C GLY A 13 15.15 17.83 0.00
N ILE A 14 14.58 19.04 -0.04
CA ILE A 14 14.65 20.01 1.06
C ILE A 14 14.00 19.46 2.33
N VAL A 15 12.79 18.90 2.22
CA VAL A 15 12.08 18.32 3.37
C VAL A 15 12.89 17.17 3.98
N ALA A 16 13.48 16.30 3.15
CA ALA A 16 14.33 15.21 3.60
C ALA A 16 15.59 15.73 4.32
N LEU A 17 16.20 16.83 3.87
CA LEU A 17 17.34 17.45 4.56
C LEU A 17 16.95 18.01 5.95
N ILE A 18 15.75 18.56 6.10
CA ILE A 18 15.27 19.09 7.39
C ILE A 18 14.96 17.95 8.36
N VAL A 19 14.26 16.93 7.90
CA VAL A 19 13.77 15.82 8.75
C VAL A 19 14.89 14.85 9.13
N VAL A 20 15.68 14.43 8.15
CA VAL A 20 16.75 13.43 8.35
C VAL A 20 18.07 14.10 8.73
N GLY A 21 18.29 15.34 8.26
CA GLY A 21 19.54 16.05 8.45
C GLY A 21 20.50 15.93 7.26
N PRO A 22 21.25 17.00 6.92
CA PRO A 22 22.11 17.03 5.72
C PRO A 22 23.30 16.06 5.77
N LYS A 23 23.68 15.58 6.96
CA LYS A 23 24.80 14.65 7.15
C LYS A 23 24.37 13.18 7.07
N ASP A 24 23.15 12.88 7.47
CA ASP A 24 22.66 11.50 7.57
C ASP A 24 22.03 11.00 6.27
N LEU A 25 21.43 11.90 5.50
CA LEU A 25 20.88 11.64 4.17
C LEU A 25 21.89 10.98 3.19
N PRO A 26 23.13 11.49 3.02
CA PRO A 26 24.11 10.84 2.14
C PRO A 26 24.57 9.48 2.68
N VAL A 27 24.63 9.28 4.00
CA VAL A 27 24.97 7.99 4.60
C VAL A 27 23.84 6.97 4.35
N LEU A 28 22.58 7.40 4.46
CA LEU A 28 21.42 6.58 4.18
C LEU A 28 21.37 6.14 2.72
N PHE A 29 21.60 7.05 1.77
CA PHE A 29 21.67 6.71 0.35
C PHE A 29 22.81 5.72 0.04
N ARG A 30 23.95 5.83 0.72
CA ARG A 30 25.05 4.86 0.56
C ARG A 30 24.63 3.47 1.04
N ARG A 31 23.94 3.37 2.18
CA ARG A 31 23.45 2.09 2.72
C ARG A 31 22.39 1.45 1.82
N VAL A 32 21.38 2.23 1.42
CA VAL A 32 20.33 1.78 0.49
C VAL A 32 20.93 1.40 -0.85
N GLY A 33 21.82 2.22 -1.39
CA GLY A 33 22.50 1.96 -2.67
C GLY A 33 23.34 0.69 -2.65
N GLN A 34 24.07 0.41 -1.56
CA GLN A 34 24.81 -0.83 -1.40
C GLN A 34 23.89 -2.05 -1.36
N PHE A 35 22.75 -1.96 -0.66
CA PHE A 35 21.78 -3.05 -0.59
C PHE A 35 21.14 -3.30 -1.97
N VAL A 36 20.66 -2.25 -2.62
CA VAL A 36 20.08 -2.32 -3.98
C VAL A 36 21.11 -2.83 -4.99
N GLY A 37 22.36 -2.39 -4.89
CA GLY A 37 23.45 -2.86 -5.75
C GLY A 37 23.72 -4.36 -5.60
N LYS A 38 23.79 -4.85 -4.36
CA LYS A 38 23.92 -6.29 -4.07
C LYS A 38 22.72 -7.09 -4.58
N ALA A 39 21.51 -6.63 -4.29
CA ALA A 39 20.28 -7.27 -4.77
C ALA A 39 20.23 -7.31 -6.31
N LYS A 40 20.62 -6.23 -6.99
CA LYS A 40 20.71 -6.17 -8.46
C LYS A 40 21.75 -7.13 -9.01
N GLY A 41 22.90 -7.26 -8.36
CA GLY A 41 23.92 -8.24 -8.71
C GLY A 41 23.39 -9.67 -8.61
N MET A 42 22.76 -10.01 -7.48
CA MET A 42 22.13 -11.33 -7.28
C MET A 42 21.03 -11.60 -8.30
N ALA A 43 20.19 -10.60 -8.60
CA ALA A 43 19.14 -10.73 -9.60
C ALA A 43 19.69 -10.95 -11.02
N ARG A 44 20.85 -10.37 -11.36
CA ARG A 44 21.54 -10.63 -12.64
C ARG A 44 22.04 -12.05 -12.71
N GLU A 45 22.64 -12.56 -11.65
CA GLU A 45 23.14 -13.95 -11.59
C GLU A 45 21.97 -14.94 -11.68
N PHE A 46 20.89 -14.68 -10.94
CA PHE A 46 19.66 -15.47 -11.01
C PHE A 46 19.02 -15.42 -12.40
N SER A 47 18.93 -14.23 -13.01
CA SER A 47 18.39 -14.09 -14.37
C SER A 47 19.25 -14.85 -15.39
N SER A 48 20.57 -14.80 -15.25
CA SER A 48 21.50 -15.54 -16.12
C SER A 48 21.31 -17.06 -15.97
N ALA A 49 21.31 -17.55 -14.73
CA ALA A 49 21.10 -18.97 -14.43
C ALA A 49 19.70 -19.46 -14.85
N MET A 50 18.66 -18.66 -14.61
CA MET A 50 17.28 -18.95 -15.02
C MET A 50 17.15 -18.98 -16.54
N ASN A 51 17.76 -18.03 -17.27
CA ASN A 51 17.75 -18.04 -18.74
C ASN A 51 18.46 -19.30 -19.27
N GLN A 52 19.61 -19.66 -18.70
CA GLN A 52 20.37 -20.83 -19.11
C GLN A 52 19.65 -22.15 -18.79
N ALA A 53 18.92 -22.21 -17.67
CA ALA A 53 18.06 -23.33 -17.33
C ALA A 53 16.79 -23.38 -18.20
N ALA A 54 16.19 -22.22 -18.51
CA ALA A 54 15.01 -22.11 -19.34
C ALA A 54 15.27 -22.49 -20.80
N ASP A 55 16.45 -22.11 -21.34
CA ASP A 55 16.90 -22.51 -22.68
C ASP A 55 17.14 -24.03 -22.77
N GLN A 56 17.53 -24.69 -21.67
CA GLN A 56 17.69 -26.16 -21.62
C GLN A 56 16.37 -26.91 -21.35
N ALA A 57 15.43 -26.29 -20.64
CA ALA A 57 14.16 -26.89 -20.23
C ALA A 57 12.97 -26.54 -21.15
N GLY A 58 13.18 -25.80 -22.25
CA GLY A 58 12.09 -25.41 -23.18
C GLY A 58 11.11 -24.39 -22.58
N VAL A 59 11.47 -23.71 -21.49
CA VAL A 59 10.60 -22.79 -20.73
C VAL A 59 10.42 -21.44 -21.44
N LYS A 60 11.13 -21.23 -22.56
CA LYS A 60 10.94 -20.08 -23.45
C LYS A 60 9.50 -19.96 -23.92
N ASP A 61 8.87 -21.09 -24.28
CA ASP A 61 7.48 -21.15 -24.73
C ASP A 61 6.49 -20.75 -23.63
N VAL A 62 6.79 -21.13 -22.38
CA VAL A 62 5.98 -20.75 -21.20
C VAL A 62 6.13 -19.25 -20.91
N THR A 63 7.35 -18.72 -21.04
CA THR A 63 7.63 -17.29 -20.85
C THR A 63 6.95 -16.46 -21.94
N ASP A 64 6.97 -16.92 -23.20
CA ASP A 64 6.32 -16.25 -24.33
C ASP A 64 4.79 -16.32 -24.24
N THR A 65 4.24 -17.44 -23.75
CA THR A 65 2.79 -17.57 -23.47
C THR A 65 2.37 -16.63 -22.34
N PHE A 66 3.15 -16.58 -21.25
CA PHE A 66 2.88 -15.68 -20.12
C PHE A 66 2.98 -14.21 -20.52
N LYS A 67 3.97 -13.86 -21.33
CA LYS A 67 4.15 -12.51 -21.87
C LYS A 67 3.00 -12.13 -22.79
N SER A 68 2.57 -13.03 -23.68
CA SER A 68 1.41 -12.83 -24.56
C SER A 68 0.10 -12.66 -23.77
N ALA A 69 -0.08 -13.44 -22.69
CA ALA A 69 -1.22 -13.29 -21.80
C ALA A 69 -1.21 -11.96 -21.03
N THR A 70 -0.03 -11.53 -20.57
CA THR A 70 0.14 -10.26 -19.83
C THR A 70 -0.03 -9.05 -20.75
N ASP A 71 0.49 -9.12 -21.97
CA ASP A 71 0.30 -8.08 -22.99
C ASP A 71 -1.16 -8.04 -23.46
N GLY A 72 -1.82 -9.19 -23.61
CA GLY A 72 -3.27 -9.27 -23.84
C GLY A 72 -4.08 -8.63 -22.72
N LEU A 73 -3.68 -8.84 -21.47
CA LEU A 73 -4.31 -8.23 -20.29
C LEU A 73 -4.09 -6.71 -20.23
N ASN A 74 -2.91 -6.22 -20.60
CA ASN A 74 -2.61 -4.78 -20.69
C ASN A 74 -3.31 -4.09 -21.87
N THR A 75 -3.59 -4.84 -22.94
CA THR A 75 -4.30 -4.33 -24.13
C THR A 75 -5.82 -4.30 -23.92
N VAL A 76 -6.34 -5.13 -23.01
CA VAL A 76 -7.75 -5.10 -22.59
C VAL A 76 -7.93 -4.05 -21.51
N THR A 77 -8.25 -2.84 -21.93
CA THR A 77 -8.55 -1.64 -21.12
C THR A 77 -9.74 -1.80 -20.15
N ASN A 78 -10.28 -3.00 -19.98
CA ASN A 78 -11.30 -3.29 -18.99
C ASN A 78 -10.99 -4.64 -18.31
N PRO A 79 -10.03 -4.70 -17.37
CA PRO A 79 -9.73 -5.89 -16.58
C PRO A 79 -10.99 -6.49 -15.93
N MET A 80 -12.00 -5.65 -15.69
CA MET A 80 -13.32 -6.07 -15.22
C MET A 80 -14.04 -7.00 -16.20
N LYS A 81 -13.95 -6.77 -17.52
CA LYS A 81 -14.61 -7.61 -18.55
C LYS A 81 -13.89 -8.95 -18.70
N ALA A 82 -12.55 -8.95 -18.67
CA ALA A 82 -11.77 -10.18 -18.67
C ALA A 82 -12.04 -11.01 -17.42
N ALA A 83 -12.02 -10.38 -16.23
CA ALA A 83 -12.39 -11.04 -14.98
C ALA A 83 -13.84 -11.57 -15.00
N THR A 84 -14.78 -10.84 -15.63
CA THR A 84 -16.18 -11.30 -15.74
C THR A 84 -16.32 -12.49 -16.69
N GLU A 85 -15.59 -12.51 -17.81
CA GLU A 85 -15.58 -13.66 -18.74
C GLU A 85 -14.92 -14.87 -18.10
N THR A 86 -13.75 -14.71 -17.46
CA THR A 86 -13.08 -15.79 -16.73
C THR A 86 -13.93 -16.29 -15.56
N PHE A 87 -14.60 -15.38 -14.83
CA PHE A 87 -15.52 -15.76 -13.76
C PHE A 87 -16.75 -16.49 -14.30
N LYS A 88 -17.32 -16.05 -15.43
CA LYS A 88 -18.46 -16.70 -16.08
C LYS A 88 -18.09 -18.07 -16.62
N GLU A 89 -16.91 -18.22 -17.21
CA GLU A 89 -16.36 -19.49 -17.70
C GLU A 89 -16.04 -20.45 -16.55
N THR A 90 -15.45 -19.95 -15.46
CA THR A 90 -15.20 -20.72 -14.24
C THR A 90 -16.52 -21.15 -13.59
N THR A 91 -17.50 -20.24 -13.51
CA THR A 91 -18.82 -20.54 -12.95
C THR A 91 -19.57 -21.54 -13.84
N LYS A 92 -19.51 -21.40 -15.16
CA LYS A 92 -20.13 -22.34 -16.11
C LYS A 92 -19.47 -23.72 -16.02
N THR A 93 -18.15 -23.78 -15.92
CA THR A 93 -17.41 -25.04 -15.69
C THR A 93 -17.77 -25.69 -14.35
N ILE A 94 -17.87 -24.90 -13.27
CA ILE A 94 -18.30 -25.38 -11.95
C ILE A 94 -19.77 -25.85 -11.97
N THR A 95 -20.62 -25.18 -12.74
CA THR A 95 -22.05 -25.53 -12.90
C THR A 95 -22.20 -26.79 -13.75
N ASP A 96 -21.43 -26.92 -14.84
CA ASP A 96 -21.39 -28.10 -15.72
C ASP A 96 -20.78 -29.32 -15.00
N LEU A 97 -20.01 -29.11 -13.92
CA LEU A 97 -19.51 -30.16 -13.02
C LEU A 97 -20.55 -30.67 -12.00
N ASN A 98 -21.80 -30.20 -12.05
CA ASN A 98 -22.93 -30.67 -11.23
C ASN A 98 -22.56 -30.82 -9.74
N ILE A 99 -21.89 -29.82 -9.16
CA ILE A 99 -21.61 -29.79 -7.73
C ILE A 99 -22.94 -29.62 -6.99
N ASP A 100 -23.41 -30.73 -6.43
CA ASP A 100 -24.61 -30.79 -5.62
C ASP A 100 -24.47 -29.85 -4.40
N PRO A 101 -25.31 -28.80 -4.29
CA PRO A 101 -25.24 -27.82 -3.21
C PRO A 101 -25.49 -28.42 -1.82
N ASP A 102 -26.08 -29.62 -1.76
CA ASP A 102 -26.33 -30.35 -0.51
C ASP A 102 -25.20 -31.31 -0.12
N SER A 103 -24.14 -31.40 -0.93
CA SER A 103 -22.94 -32.18 -0.57
C SER A 103 -22.20 -31.56 0.61
N GLU A 104 -21.53 -32.39 1.41
CA GLU A 104 -20.75 -31.95 2.57
C GLU A 104 -19.67 -30.91 2.20
N THR A 105 -19.16 -30.96 0.96
CA THR A 105 -18.25 -29.94 0.41
C THR A 105 -18.92 -28.58 0.21
N GLY A 106 -20.18 -28.55 -0.23
CA GLY A 106 -20.99 -27.33 -0.39
C GLY A 106 -21.30 -26.65 0.94
N LYS A 107 -21.66 -27.43 1.97
CA LYS A 107 -21.91 -26.93 3.33
C LYS A 107 -20.64 -26.35 3.96
N LEU A 108 -19.50 -26.99 3.77
CA LEU A 108 -18.21 -26.48 4.23
C LEU A 108 -17.76 -25.22 3.47
N ALA A 109 -18.09 -25.10 2.19
CA ALA A 109 -17.84 -23.88 1.43
C ALA A 109 -18.72 -22.72 1.91
N ALA A 110 -20.00 -22.98 2.19
CA ALA A 110 -20.92 -21.99 2.77
C ALA A 110 -20.46 -21.52 4.16
N GLN A 111 -20.03 -22.44 5.04
CA GLN A 111 -19.47 -22.09 6.35
C GLN A 111 -18.22 -21.22 6.22
N ARG A 112 -17.27 -21.57 5.34
CA ARG A 112 -16.06 -20.76 5.13
C ARG A 112 -16.38 -19.38 4.57
N ALA A 113 -17.39 -19.26 3.72
CA ALA A 113 -17.84 -17.96 3.20
C ALA A 113 -18.45 -17.08 4.30
N GLU A 114 -19.24 -17.67 5.21
CA GLU A 114 -19.79 -16.94 6.36
C GLU A 114 -18.72 -16.53 7.38
N ASP A 115 -17.79 -17.42 7.70
CA ASP A 115 -16.70 -17.12 8.64
C ASP A 115 -15.79 -16.02 8.11
N THR A 116 -15.49 -16.05 6.81
CA THR A 116 -14.72 -14.99 6.14
C THR A 116 -15.44 -13.65 6.23
N ARG A 117 -16.76 -13.61 6.01
CA ARG A 117 -17.56 -12.39 6.16
C ARG A 117 -17.53 -11.84 7.59
N LYS A 118 -17.69 -12.69 8.61
CA LYS A 118 -17.62 -12.28 10.03
C LYS A 118 -16.25 -11.72 10.40
N ILE A 119 -15.18 -12.34 9.92
CA ILE A 119 -13.81 -11.84 10.14
C ILE A 119 -13.60 -10.49 9.47
N GLN A 120 -14.09 -10.32 8.24
CA GLN A 120 -13.99 -9.05 7.51
C GLN A 120 -14.79 -7.94 8.20
N GLU A 121 -16.02 -8.20 8.66
CA GLU A 121 -16.84 -7.23 9.39
C GLU A 121 -16.23 -6.84 10.74
N ALA A 122 -15.71 -7.81 11.51
CA ALA A 122 -15.02 -7.54 12.76
C ALA A 122 -13.73 -6.72 12.55
N THR A 123 -13.00 -7.02 11.47
CA THR A 123 -11.79 -6.29 11.11
C THR A 123 -12.11 -4.87 10.65
N ALA A 124 -13.17 -4.68 9.87
CA ALA A 124 -13.64 -3.37 9.43
C ALA A 124 -14.09 -2.50 10.61
N LYS A 125 -14.86 -3.05 11.55
CA LYS A 125 -15.24 -2.35 12.79
C LYS A 125 -14.03 -1.94 13.63
N LYS A 126 -13.08 -2.85 13.82
CA LYS A 126 -11.86 -2.55 14.60
C LYS A 126 -10.97 -1.51 13.91
N ALA A 127 -10.96 -1.46 12.58
CA ALA A 127 -10.27 -0.43 11.81
C ALA A 127 -10.95 0.94 11.97
N GLN A 128 -12.29 0.98 11.95
CA GLN A 128 -13.05 2.21 12.20
C GLN A 128 -12.84 2.74 13.62
N GLU A 129 -12.89 1.88 14.64
CA GLU A 129 -12.63 2.28 16.04
C GLU A 129 -11.22 2.87 16.22
N ARG A 130 -10.22 2.35 15.52
CA ARG A 130 -8.85 2.91 15.53
C ARG A 130 -8.78 4.28 14.88
N LEU A 131 -9.44 4.46 13.73
CA LEU A 131 -9.51 5.75 13.05
C LEU A 131 -10.24 6.80 13.90
N GLU A 132 -11.32 6.41 14.59
CA GLU A 132 -12.05 7.31 15.50
C GLU A 132 -11.25 7.64 16.76
N ALA A 133 -10.48 6.70 17.30
CA ALA A 133 -9.59 6.95 18.44
C ALA A 133 -8.45 7.91 18.05
N ASP A 134 -7.85 7.71 16.87
CA ASP A 134 -6.80 8.60 16.36
C ASP A 134 -7.35 10.00 16.06
N ALA A 135 -8.58 10.11 15.53
CA ALA A 135 -9.25 11.39 15.30
C ALA A 135 -9.53 12.13 16.62
N LYS A 136 -10.02 11.44 17.66
CA LYS A 136 -10.25 12.03 18.99
C LYS A 136 -8.94 12.43 19.68
N ALA A 137 -7.87 11.64 19.51
CA ALA A 137 -6.54 11.98 20.01
C ALA A 137 -5.98 13.22 19.31
N ALA A 138 -6.15 13.33 17.99
CA ALA A 138 -5.76 14.50 17.21
C ALA A 138 -6.56 15.75 17.59
N GLU A 139 -7.86 15.62 17.84
CA GLU A 139 -8.72 16.73 18.28
C GLU A 139 -8.35 17.22 19.69
N LYS A 140 -8.06 16.29 20.61
CA LYS A 140 -7.58 16.63 21.95
C LYS A 140 -6.20 17.31 21.93
N ALA A 141 -5.28 16.81 21.10
CA ALA A 141 -3.96 17.43 20.92
C ALA A 141 -4.08 18.83 20.29
N ALA A 142 -5.01 19.04 19.37
CA ALA A 142 -5.29 20.35 18.78
C ALA A 142 -5.94 21.31 19.79
N ALA A 143 -6.81 20.83 20.67
CA ALA A 143 -7.41 21.62 21.75
C ALA A 143 -6.38 22.01 22.81
N GLU A 144 -5.49 21.10 23.22
CA GLU A 144 -4.36 21.40 24.12
C GLU A 144 -3.39 22.40 23.49
N ALA A 145 -3.07 22.25 22.20
CA ALA A 145 -2.23 23.20 21.47
C ALA A 145 -2.88 24.61 21.39
N ARG A 146 -4.20 24.70 21.21
CA ARG A 146 -4.93 25.97 21.24
C ARG A 146 -4.97 26.60 22.63
N ALA A 147 -5.19 25.80 23.68
CA ALA A 147 -5.17 26.30 25.06
C ALA A 147 -3.79 26.82 25.48
N LEU A 148 -2.72 26.16 25.03
CA LEU A 148 -1.34 26.62 25.24
C LEU A 148 -1.03 27.90 24.46
N ALA A 149 -1.60 28.07 23.26
CA ALA A 149 -1.47 29.30 22.47
C ALA A 149 -2.24 30.48 23.08
N ASP A 150 -3.43 30.25 23.63
CA ASP A 150 -4.23 31.26 24.35
C ASP A 150 -3.52 31.70 25.65
N ALA A 151 -2.97 30.75 26.42
CA ALA A 151 -2.21 31.05 27.63
C ALA A 151 -0.92 31.87 27.36
N ALA A 152 -0.29 31.66 26.20
CA ALA A 152 0.89 32.42 25.78
C ALA A 152 0.57 33.86 25.34
N GLN A 153 -0.69 34.19 25.03
CA GLN A 153 -1.13 35.55 24.70
C GLN A 153 -1.53 36.38 25.92
N GLN A 154 -1.61 35.79 27.12
CA GLN A 154 -2.09 36.48 28.31
C GLN A 154 -1.08 37.27 29.18
N PRO A 155 0.25 37.36 28.94
CA PRO A 155 1.11 38.19 29.78
C PRO A 155 1.31 39.61 29.23
N ALA A 156 0.25 40.26 28.73
CA ALA A 156 0.32 41.65 28.26
C ALA A 156 -0.75 42.59 28.88
N ALA A 157 -1.65 42.07 29.73
CA ALA A 157 -2.68 42.90 30.36
C ALA A 157 -2.35 43.38 31.79
N ASP A 158 -1.37 42.78 32.48
CA ASP A 158 -1.05 43.13 33.89
C ASP A 158 0.17 44.08 34.05
N ALA A 159 0.70 44.64 32.96
CA ALA A 159 1.83 45.57 33.00
C ALA A 159 1.46 47.04 32.72
N ALA A 160 0.16 47.36 32.60
CA ALA A 160 -0.32 48.70 32.25
C ALA A 160 -1.13 49.42 33.36
N GLU A 161 -1.01 49.00 34.63
CA GLU A 161 -1.59 49.72 35.77
C GLU A 161 -0.57 49.94 36.91
N LYS A 162 0.63 50.43 36.59
CA LYS A 162 1.55 51.06 37.56
C LYS A 162 2.27 52.28 37.00
N ASP A 163 1.57 53.11 36.22
CA ASP A 163 2.03 54.45 35.86
C ASP A 163 0.86 55.44 35.77
N LYS A 164 0.11 55.58 36.88
CA LYS A 164 -0.70 56.76 37.22
C LYS A 164 -1.34 56.62 38.61
N ALA A 165 -0.57 56.95 39.65
CA ALA A 165 -1.04 57.55 40.91
C ALA A 165 0.18 57.96 41.75
#